data_AF-A0AAD7FQH9-F1
#
_entry.id   AF-A0AAD7FQH9-F1
#
_cell.length_a   1.000
_cell.length_b   1.000
_cell.length_c   1.000
_cell.angle_alpha   90.00
_cell.angle_beta   90.00
_cell.angle_gamma   90.00
#
_symmetry.space_group_name_H-M   'P 1'
#
loop_
_entity.id
_entity.type
_entity.pdbx_description
1 polymer ?
#
loop_
_entity_poly.entity_id
_entity_poly.type
_entity_poly.pdbx_seq_one_letter_code
_entity_poly.pdbx_strand_id
1 'polypeptide(L)'
;MDDESIVGEYVEALLCHATRWQDMEFDLPFEGLRKIAGSMPLLRSLTIGIDDCDEVPGTPAALFADAPLLNHVVLHRSFNPFIVTLPWSQITTLEVETLYTNEAVEILRHSTMLLDCTLTILAGKPSTDYSIPSLPLRSLRLEYVANCKDELRQFFSALHLPVLQTLAVDEFFLGPDPIGALSAVSAVCRHGYPRQIEIFSARTTREVYAEAFPLASLSIHLVGA
;
A
#
# COMPACT_ATOMS: atom_id res chain seq x y z
N MET A 1 29.55 20.70 -18.72
CA MET A 1 28.16 20.99 -19.13
C MET A 1 27.39 20.03 -18.28
N ASP A 2 26.79 20.55 -17.22
CA ASP A 2 26.34 19.73 -16.10
C ASP A 2 25.02 19.06 -16.50
N ASP A 3 24.98 17.74 -16.49
CA ASP A 3 23.82 16.94 -16.94
C ASP A 3 22.52 17.33 -16.21
N GLU A 4 22.62 17.86 -14.99
CA GLU A 4 21.49 18.39 -14.20
C GLU A 4 20.76 19.55 -14.88
N SER A 5 21.47 20.38 -15.66
CA SER A 5 20.89 21.54 -16.33
C SER A 5 19.91 21.14 -17.43
N ILE A 6 20.22 20.05 -18.13
CA ILE A 6 19.43 19.58 -19.28
C ILE A 6 18.11 18.98 -18.80
N VAL A 7 18.14 18.20 -17.70
CA VAL A 7 16.94 17.60 -17.11
C VAL A 7 15.95 18.67 -16.64
N GLY A 8 16.45 19.79 -16.10
CA GLY A 8 15.61 20.92 -15.68
C GLY A 8 14.76 21.51 -16.81
N GLU A 9 15.37 21.78 -17.97
CA GLU A 9 14.68 22.40 -19.11
C GLU A 9 13.57 21.49 -19.68
N TYR A 10 13.80 20.18 -19.74
CA TYR A 10 12.78 19.22 -20.19
C TYR A 10 11.60 19.15 -19.23
N VAL A 11 11.85 19.14 -17.92
CA VAL A 11 10.78 19.12 -16.90
C VAL A 11 9.92 20.37 -17.01
N GLU A 12 10.52 21.55 -17.15
CA GLU A 12 9.77 22.80 -17.31
C GLU A 12 8.89 22.80 -18.57
N ALA A 13 9.43 22.34 -19.71
CA ALA A 13 8.67 22.23 -20.96
C ALA A 13 7.47 21.27 -20.83
N LEU A 14 7.64 20.16 -20.10
CA LEU A 14 6.57 19.21 -19.83
C LEU A 14 5.50 19.79 -18.89
N LEU A 15 5.90 20.58 -17.89
CA LEU A 15 4.99 21.17 -16.90
C LEU A 15 4.01 22.17 -17.52
N CYS A 16 4.35 22.80 -18.64
CA CYS A 16 3.39 23.60 -19.43
C CYS A 16 2.16 22.80 -19.89
N HIS A 17 2.22 21.47 -19.83
CA HIS A 17 1.14 20.57 -20.20
C HIS A 17 0.57 19.76 -19.02
N ALA A 18 0.98 20.05 -17.78
CA ALA A 18 0.57 19.31 -16.58
C ALA A 18 -0.94 19.26 -16.35
N THR A 19 -1.67 20.28 -16.82
CA THR A 19 -3.14 20.34 -16.72
C THR A 19 -3.87 19.25 -17.51
N ARG A 20 -3.17 18.56 -18.42
CA ARG A 20 -3.70 17.48 -19.27
C ARG A 20 -3.27 16.09 -18.81
N TRP A 21 -2.40 16.01 -17.82
CA TRP A 21 -1.89 14.73 -17.32
C TRP A 21 -2.99 13.95 -16.62
N GLN A 22 -3.03 12.65 -16.87
CA GLN A 22 -4.02 11.73 -16.31
C GLN A 22 -3.34 10.57 -15.60
N ASP A 23 -2.36 9.96 -16.25
CA ASP A 23 -1.60 8.83 -15.72
C ASP A 23 -0.13 9.19 -15.80
N MET A 24 0.53 9.31 -14.65
CA MET A 24 1.92 9.75 -14.57
C MET A 24 2.74 8.80 -13.72
N GLU A 25 3.94 8.51 -14.20
CA GLU A 25 4.96 7.78 -13.48
C GLU A 25 6.20 8.67 -13.35
N PHE A 26 6.66 8.86 -12.12
CA PHE A 26 7.85 9.63 -11.82
C PHE A 26 8.89 8.74 -11.15
N ASP A 27 10.03 8.60 -11.81
CA ASP A 27 11.23 7.97 -11.27
C ASP A 27 12.32 9.04 -11.22
N LEU A 28 12.24 9.91 -10.21
CA LEU A 28 13.04 11.12 -10.09
C LEU A 28 13.54 11.28 -8.65
N PRO A 29 14.73 11.87 -8.44
CA PRO A 29 15.13 12.33 -7.11
C PRO A 29 14.08 13.28 -6.53
N PHE A 30 13.99 13.35 -5.19
CA PHE A 30 12.96 14.16 -4.51
C PHE A 30 12.94 15.63 -4.97
N GLU A 31 14.11 16.23 -5.20
CA GLU A 31 14.21 17.61 -5.72
C GLU A 31 13.64 17.77 -7.14
N GLY A 32 13.70 16.74 -7.98
CA GLY A 32 12.99 16.69 -9.26
C GLY A 32 11.47 16.63 -9.06
N LEU A 33 11.01 15.85 -8.09
CA LEU A 33 9.59 15.75 -7.73
C LEU A 33 9.03 17.09 -7.19
N ARG A 34 9.85 17.89 -6.49
CA ARG A 34 9.43 19.22 -6.04
C ARG A 34 9.21 20.19 -7.19
N LYS A 35 9.96 20.05 -8.28
CA LYS A 35 9.80 20.91 -9.47
C LYS A 35 8.48 20.66 -10.19
N ILE A 36 7.91 19.46 -10.06
CA ILE A 36 6.61 19.14 -10.66
C ILE A 36 5.41 19.55 -9.79
N ALA A 37 5.63 20.27 -8.68
CA ALA A 37 4.55 20.81 -7.87
C ALA A 37 3.64 21.72 -8.71
N GLY A 38 2.33 21.56 -8.56
CA GLY A 38 1.35 22.39 -9.26
C GLY A 38 -0.02 21.75 -9.34
N SER A 39 -0.92 22.43 -10.05
CA SER A 39 -2.27 21.95 -10.28
C SER A 39 -2.29 20.87 -11.35
N MET A 40 -2.76 19.68 -11.00
CA MET A 40 -2.93 18.55 -11.91
C MET A 40 -4.40 18.11 -11.90
N PRO A 41 -5.32 18.94 -12.41
CA PRO A 41 -6.76 18.77 -12.23
C PRO A 41 -7.32 17.48 -12.85
N LEU A 42 -6.61 16.91 -13.83
CA LEU A 42 -7.02 15.70 -14.55
C LEU A 42 -6.28 14.43 -14.10
N LEU A 43 -5.34 14.52 -13.15
CA LEU A 43 -4.55 13.38 -12.70
C LEU A 43 -5.45 12.34 -12.01
N ARG A 44 -5.37 11.09 -12.45
CA ARG A 44 -6.16 9.94 -12.00
C ARG A 44 -5.27 8.84 -11.41
N SER A 45 -4.13 8.59 -12.04
CA SER A 45 -3.15 7.59 -11.65
C SER A 45 -1.78 8.23 -11.45
N LEU A 46 -1.12 7.89 -10.34
CA LEU A 46 0.19 8.39 -9.98
C LEU A 46 1.07 7.25 -9.48
N THR A 47 2.23 7.09 -10.11
CA THR A 47 3.27 6.15 -9.69
C THR A 47 4.53 6.95 -9.35
N ILE A 48 5.10 6.71 -8.17
CA ILE A 48 6.31 7.39 -7.71
C ILE A 48 7.34 6.34 -7.28
N GLY A 49 8.53 6.41 -7.86
CA GLY A 49 9.76 5.78 -7.39
C GLY A 49 10.79 6.85 -7.04
N ILE A 50 11.53 6.64 -5.94
CA ILE A 50 12.70 7.45 -5.59
C ILE A 50 13.86 6.48 -5.35
N ASP A 51 14.96 6.66 -6.07
CA ASP A 51 16.15 5.81 -5.96
C ASP A 51 17.04 6.14 -4.75
N ASP A 52 17.01 7.38 -4.25
CA ASP A 52 17.89 7.85 -3.18
C ASP A 52 17.10 8.58 -2.08
N CYS A 53 16.84 7.87 -0.97
CA CYS A 53 16.09 8.39 0.19
C CYS A 53 16.99 8.86 1.34
N ASP A 54 18.30 9.02 1.14
CA ASP A 54 19.23 9.36 2.23
C ASP A 54 18.96 10.75 2.84
N GLU A 55 18.26 11.63 2.14
CA GLU A 55 17.90 12.97 2.61
C GLU A 55 16.39 13.24 2.50
N VAL A 56 15.59 12.56 3.32
CA VAL A 56 14.18 12.93 3.49
C VAL A 56 14.09 14.31 4.15
N PRO A 57 13.45 15.30 3.52
CA PRO A 57 13.25 16.60 4.16
C PRO A 57 12.33 16.47 5.37
N GLY A 58 12.62 17.22 6.43
CA GLY A 58 11.81 17.21 7.66
C GLY A 58 10.39 17.76 7.51
N THR A 59 10.05 18.35 6.36
CA THR A 59 8.72 18.93 6.09
C THR A 59 8.10 18.31 4.84
N PRO A 60 6.85 17.80 4.92
CA PRO A 60 6.12 17.32 3.76
C PRO A 60 5.98 18.41 2.69
N ALA A 61 6.20 18.05 1.44
CA ALA A 61 5.91 18.91 0.32
C ALA A 61 4.42 18.75 -0.07
N ALA A 62 3.76 19.87 -0.37
CA ALA A 62 2.36 19.89 -0.84
C ALA A 62 2.24 19.41 -2.30
N LEU A 63 2.91 18.33 -2.66
CA LEU A 63 2.89 17.74 -3.99
C LEU A 63 1.59 16.96 -4.15
N PHE A 64 0.86 17.22 -5.24
CA PHE A 64 -0.39 16.54 -5.61
C PHE A 64 -1.61 16.81 -4.72
N ALA A 65 -1.53 17.77 -3.79
CA ALA A 65 -2.69 18.20 -3.01
C ALA A 65 -3.86 18.69 -3.90
N ASP A 66 -3.53 19.29 -5.04
CA ASP A 66 -4.47 19.82 -6.05
C ASP A 66 -4.74 18.82 -7.20
N ALA A 67 -4.91 17.54 -6.88
CA ALA A 67 -5.26 16.48 -7.82
C ALA A 67 -6.63 15.85 -7.49
N PRO A 68 -7.76 16.54 -7.73
CA PRO A 68 -9.10 16.14 -7.27
C PRO A 68 -9.68 14.88 -7.93
N LEU A 69 -9.04 14.35 -8.98
CA LEU A 69 -9.46 13.12 -9.65
C LEU A 69 -8.53 11.93 -9.35
N LEU A 70 -7.48 12.13 -8.53
CA LEU A 70 -6.49 11.11 -8.22
C LEU A 70 -7.13 10.01 -7.37
N ASN A 71 -7.17 8.80 -7.91
CA ASN A 71 -7.80 7.65 -7.25
C ASN A 71 -6.92 6.39 -7.27
N HIS A 72 -5.84 6.39 -8.03
CA HIS A 72 -4.88 5.29 -8.09
C HIS A 72 -3.48 5.80 -7.76
N VAL A 73 -2.87 5.23 -6.73
CA VAL A 73 -1.52 5.60 -6.29
C VAL A 73 -0.65 4.37 -6.12
N VAL A 74 0.56 4.43 -6.66
CA VAL A 74 1.59 3.41 -6.51
C VAL A 74 2.88 4.06 -6.01
N LEU A 75 3.45 3.57 -4.92
CA LEU A 75 4.65 4.10 -4.27
C LEU A 75 5.69 2.99 -4.15
N HIS A 76 6.79 3.08 -4.91
CA HIS A 76 7.84 2.06 -4.99
C HIS A 76 9.11 2.46 -4.21
N ARG A 77 10.04 1.50 -4.08
CA ARG A 77 11.44 1.73 -3.64
C ARG A 77 11.59 2.40 -2.26
N SER A 78 10.76 2.04 -1.29
CA SER A 78 10.81 2.58 0.09
C SER A 78 10.50 4.09 0.17
N PHE A 79 9.68 4.58 -0.75
CA PHE A 79 9.17 5.94 -0.71
C PHE A 79 8.39 6.18 0.59
N ASN A 80 8.79 7.19 1.36
CA ASN A 80 8.03 7.59 2.55
C ASN A 80 6.75 8.33 2.10
N PRO A 81 5.55 7.76 2.32
CA PRO A 81 4.29 8.32 1.82
C PRO A 81 3.95 9.70 2.42
N PHE A 82 4.57 10.07 3.55
CA PHE A 82 4.29 11.32 4.26
C PHE A 82 5.17 12.49 3.83
N ILE A 83 6.11 12.30 2.91
CA ILE A 83 6.93 13.39 2.37
C ILE A 83 6.17 14.18 1.29
N VAL A 84 5.03 13.65 0.83
CA VAL A 84 4.13 14.27 -0.14
C VAL A 84 2.71 14.35 0.42
N THR A 85 1.94 15.32 -0.07
CA THR A 85 0.55 15.53 0.36
C THR A 85 -0.41 14.91 -0.65
N LEU A 86 -0.78 13.66 -0.43
CA LEU A 86 -1.76 12.99 -1.27
C LEU A 86 -3.20 13.23 -0.76
N PRO A 87 -4.19 13.32 -1.67
CA PRO A 87 -5.60 13.39 -1.31
C PRO A 87 -6.12 11.99 -0.91
N TRP A 88 -5.64 11.45 0.21
CA TRP A 88 -5.87 10.07 0.66
C TRP A 88 -7.35 9.65 0.66
N SER A 89 -8.26 10.54 1.04
CA SER A 89 -9.68 10.23 1.20
C SER A 89 -10.41 9.87 -0.10
N GLN A 90 -9.87 10.20 -1.28
CA GLN A 90 -10.44 9.86 -2.60
C GLN A 90 -9.69 8.70 -3.29
N ILE A 91 -8.59 8.21 -2.72
CA ILE A 91 -7.84 7.08 -3.28
C ILE A 91 -8.67 5.80 -3.13
N THR A 92 -8.87 5.10 -4.25
CA THR A 92 -9.60 3.84 -4.33
C THR A 92 -8.66 2.65 -4.52
N THR A 93 -7.51 2.87 -5.14
CA THR A 93 -6.50 1.83 -5.38
C THR A 93 -5.14 2.32 -4.91
N LEU A 94 -4.51 1.55 -4.03
CA LEU A 94 -3.23 1.89 -3.43
C LEU A 94 -2.28 0.69 -3.49
N GLU A 95 -1.08 0.93 -3.96
CA GLU A 95 0.04 0.01 -3.85
C GLU A 95 1.23 0.73 -3.21
N VAL A 96 1.77 0.17 -2.13
CA VAL A 96 2.95 0.74 -1.49
C VAL A 96 3.94 -0.35 -1.12
N GLU A 97 5.17 -0.15 -1.58
CA GLU A 97 6.30 -0.98 -1.22
C GLU A 97 7.00 -0.46 0.03
N THR A 98 7.39 -1.39 0.90
CA THR A 98 8.36 -1.17 1.98
C THR A 98 7.89 -0.12 3.00
N LEU A 99 6.78 -0.40 3.69
CA LEU A 99 6.23 0.43 4.77
C LEU A 99 6.43 -0.20 6.15
N TYR A 100 6.66 0.61 7.18
CA TYR A 100 6.49 0.13 8.55
C TYR A 100 5.01 -0.04 8.90
N THR A 101 4.71 -0.97 9.82
CA THR A 101 3.34 -1.27 10.28
C THR A 101 2.55 -0.01 10.69
N ASN A 102 3.19 0.92 11.42
CA ASN A 102 2.55 2.17 11.87
C ASN A 102 2.23 3.13 10.71
N GLU A 103 3.02 3.12 9.65
CA GLU A 103 2.80 3.94 8.45
C GLU A 103 1.63 3.39 7.64
N ALA A 104 1.56 2.07 7.48
CA ALA A 104 0.43 1.40 6.86
C ALA A 104 -0.90 1.74 7.58
N VAL A 105 -0.91 1.69 8.91
CA VAL A 105 -2.07 2.05 9.74
C VAL A 105 -2.51 3.49 9.50
N GLU A 106 -1.55 4.42 9.46
CA GLU A 106 -1.83 5.83 9.24
C GLU A 106 -2.37 6.08 7.82
N ILE A 107 -1.79 5.46 6.79
CA ILE A 107 -2.31 5.55 5.42
C ILE A 107 -3.75 5.01 5.35
N LEU A 108 -4.00 3.85 5.94
CA LEU A 108 -5.33 3.23 5.97
C LEU A 108 -6.35 4.08 6.72
N ARG A 109 -5.92 4.82 7.75
CA ARG A 109 -6.78 5.76 8.50
C ARG A 109 -7.26 6.92 7.64
N HIS A 110 -6.42 7.41 6.72
CA HIS A 110 -6.77 8.52 5.82
C HIS A 110 -7.47 8.07 4.53
N SER A 111 -7.30 6.81 4.14
CA SER A 111 -7.79 6.25 2.87
C SER A 111 -9.21 5.66 2.98
N THR A 112 -10.19 6.50 3.32
CA THR A 112 -11.55 6.04 3.68
C THR A 112 -12.37 5.47 2.50
N MET A 113 -11.96 5.73 1.26
CA MET A 113 -12.59 5.21 0.03
C MET A 113 -11.84 4.03 -0.59
N LEU A 114 -10.84 3.48 0.10
CA LEU A 114 -9.96 2.45 -0.44
C LEU A 114 -10.71 1.14 -0.71
N LEU A 115 -10.60 0.66 -1.95
CA LEU A 115 -11.24 -0.57 -2.45
C LEU A 115 -10.22 -1.69 -2.67
N ASP A 116 -9.05 -1.34 -3.19
CA ASP A 116 -7.97 -2.27 -3.52
C ASP A 116 -6.67 -1.77 -2.90
N CYS A 117 -6.00 -2.63 -2.13
CA CYS A 117 -4.80 -2.25 -1.40
C CYS A 117 -3.75 -3.35 -1.45
N THR A 118 -2.54 -2.99 -1.89
CA THR A 118 -1.34 -3.83 -1.83
C THR A 118 -0.32 -3.14 -0.95
N LEU A 119 0.12 -3.81 0.12
CA LEU A 119 1.11 -3.28 1.05
C LEU A 119 2.23 -4.30 1.25
N THR A 120 3.46 -3.84 1.06
CA THR A 120 4.65 -4.60 1.44
C THR A 120 5.17 -4.06 2.76
N ILE A 121 5.01 -4.84 3.84
CA ILE A 121 5.22 -4.35 5.21
C ILE A 121 6.57 -4.85 5.77
N LEU A 122 7.31 -3.90 6.34
CA LEU A 122 8.50 -4.07 7.15
C LEU A 122 8.17 -4.14 8.64
N ALA A 123 9.06 -4.80 9.37
CA ALA A 123 9.12 -4.78 10.82
C ALA A 123 9.25 -3.34 11.34
N GLY A 124 8.23 -2.84 12.05
CA GLY A 124 8.19 -1.49 12.58
C GLY A 124 8.51 -1.42 14.06
N LYS A 125 8.12 -0.31 14.67
CA LYS A 125 7.89 -0.26 16.13
C LYS A 125 6.39 -0.43 16.35
N PRO A 126 5.96 -1.12 17.41
CA PRO A 126 4.55 -1.22 17.72
C PRO A 126 3.98 0.18 18.02
N SER A 127 2.89 0.53 17.34
CA SER A 127 2.09 1.71 17.70
C SER A 127 1.23 1.39 18.93
N THR A 128 0.89 2.40 19.72
CA THR A 128 -0.09 2.24 20.81
C THR A 128 -1.52 2.51 20.33
N ASP A 129 -1.70 3.13 19.16
CA ASP A 129 -3.00 3.47 18.60
C ASP A 129 -3.16 2.89 17.19
N TYR A 130 -3.86 1.76 17.16
CA TYR A 130 -4.27 1.10 15.92
C TYR A 130 -5.76 1.30 15.61
N SER A 131 -6.37 2.43 15.99
CA SER A 131 -7.74 2.69 15.55
C SER A 131 -7.74 2.98 14.04
N ILE A 132 -8.26 2.03 13.25
CA ILE A 132 -8.52 2.18 11.80
C ILE A 132 -10.05 2.23 11.62
N PRO A 133 -10.59 3.18 10.86
CA PRO A 133 -12.03 3.21 10.56
C PRO A 133 -12.45 1.96 9.77
N SER A 134 -13.75 1.71 9.70
CA SER A 134 -14.27 0.67 8.79
C SER A 134 -13.96 1.05 7.35
N LEU A 135 -13.27 0.17 6.62
CA LEU A 135 -12.89 0.42 5.23
C LEU A 135 -13.77 -0.38 4.26
N PRO A 136 -14.15 0.20 3.10
CA PRO A 136 -14.89 -0.49 2.05
C PRO A 136 -14.00 -1.42 1.20
N LEU A 137 -12.89 -1.90 1.77
CA LEU A 137 -11.86 -2.65 1.08
C LEU A 137 -12.40 -4.00 0.59
N ARG A 138 -12.25 -4.25 -0.72
CA ARG A 138 -12.66 -5.47 -1.41
C ARG A 138 -11.49 -6.41 -1.62
N SER A 139 -10.31 -5.87 -1.88
CA SER A 139 -9.08 -6.61 -2.09
C SER A 139 -7.98 -6.08 -1.18
N LEU A 140 -7.38 -6.97 -0.41
CA LEU A 140 -6.21 -6.68 0.42
C LEU A 140 -5.10 -7.67 0.10
N ARG A 141 -3.95 -7.16 -0.34
CA ARG A 141 -2.72 -7.91 -0.55
C ARG A 141 -1.67 -7.44 0.45
N LEU A 142 -1.14 -8.37 1.23
CA LEU A 142 -0.10 -8.12 2.23
C LEU A 142 1.13 -8.95 1.87
N GLU A 143 2.19 -8.26 1.53
CA GLU A 143 3.50 -8.85 1.21
C GLU A 143 4.47 -8.56 2.35
N TYR A 144 5.40 -9.48 2.54
CA TYR A 144 6.24 -9.48 3.72
C TYR A 144 7.72 -9.52 3.40
N VAL A 145 8.47 -8.61 4.04
CA VAL A 145 9.92 -8.50 3.79
C VAL A 145 10.76 -8.86 5.02
N ALA A 146 10.25 -8.77 6.26
CA ALA A 146 11.09 -9.01 7.46
C ALA A 146 10.34 -9.50 8.72
N ASN A 147 10.94 -10.45 9.44
CA ASN A 147 10.40 -11.22 10.58
C ASN A 147 10.00 -10.36 11.82
N CYS A 148 8.70 -10.15 12.02
CA CYS A 148 7.99 -9.25 12.93
C CYS A 148 6.62 -9.84 13.28
N LYS A 149 6.57 -10.87 14.11
CA LYS A 149 5.35 -11.69 14.29
C LYS A 149 4.27 -11.05 15.16
N ASP A 150 4.66 -10.28 16.18
CA ASP A 150 3.72 -9.78 17.18
C ASP A 150 2.94 -8.54 16.71
N GLU A 151 3.55 -7.71 15.87
CA GLU A 151 2.92 -6.49 15.32
C GLU A 151 1.76 -6.82 14.39
N LEU A 152 1.82 -7.96 13.71
CA LEU A 152 0.83 -8.34 12.69
C LEU A 152 -0.51 -8.72 13.31
N ARG A 153 -0.51 -9.39 14.46
CA ARG A 153 -1.76 -9.66 15.18
C ARG A 153 -2.45 -8.37 15.59
N GLN A 154 -1.67 -7.36 16.01
CA GLN A 154 -2.19 -6.05 16.34
C GLN A 154 -2.73 -5.34 15.09
N PHE A 155 -1.97 -5.38 13.99
CA PHE A 155 -2.39 -4.84 12.69
C PHE A 155 -3.71 -5.47 12.21
N PHE A 156 -3.87 -6.79 12.24
CA PHE A 156 -5.13 -7.42 11.84
C PHE A 156 -6.28 -7.13 12.80
N SER A 157 -6.02 -7.06 14.11
CA SER A 157 -7.05 -6.73 15.10
C SER A 157 -7.60 -5.30 14.96
N ALA A 158 -6.81 -4.43 14.33
CA ALA A 158 -7.16 -3.05 14.06
C ALA A 158 -8.03 -2.86 12.81
N LEU A 159 -7.95 -3.80 11.87
CA LEU A 159 -8.67 -3.72 10.62
C LEU A 159 -10.14 -4.09 10.83
N HIS A 160 -11.04 -3.29 10.25
CA HIS A 160 -12.44 -3.65 10.14
C HIS A 160 -12.89 -3.61 8.68
N LEU A 161 -12.98 -4.79 8.07
CA LEU A 161 -13.12 -4.97 6.62
C LEU A 161 -14.43 -5.72 6.28
N PRO A 162 -15.60 -5.08 6.45
CA PRO A 162 -16.88 -5.77 6.34
C PRO A 162 -17.22 -6.29 4.94
N VAL A 163 -16.56 -5.79 3.91
CA VAL A 163 -16.83 -6.11 2.50
C VAL A 163 -15.65 -6.79 1.78
N LEU A 164 -14.67 -7.29 2.53
CA LEU A 164 -13.49 -7.95 1.98
C LEU A 164 -13.89 -9.20 1.18
N GLN A 165 -13.44 -9.26 -0.07
CA GLN A 165 -13.72 -10.36 -0.99
C GLN A 165 -12.48 -11.20 -1.22
N THR A 166 -11.34 -10.54 -1.40
CA THR A 166 -10.05 -11.18 -1.69
C THR A 166 -9.04 -10.79 -0.62
N LEU A 167 -8.43 -11.79 0.01
CA LEU A 167 -7.29 -11.63 0.89
C LEU A 167 -6.09 -12.37 0.28
N ALA A 168 -5.06 -11.62 -0.07
CA ALA A 168 -3.79 -12.10 -0.55
C ALA A 168 -2.74 -11.88 0.56
N VAL A 169 -2.06 -12.91 0.99
CA VAL A 169 -1.11 -12.80 2.11
C VAL A 169 0.06 -13.76 1.94
N ASP A 170 1.27 -13.28 2.20
CA ASP A 170 2.44 -14.15 2.28
C ASP A 170 2.36 -15.05 3.54
N GLU A 171 2.61 -16.36 3.45
CA GLU A 171 2.55 -17.24 4.62
C GLU A 171 3.55 -16.84 5.72
N PHE A 172 4.70 -16.26 5.35
CA PHE A 172 5.63 -15.70 6.32
C PHE A 172 5.00 -14.59 7.17
N PHE A 173 4.02 -13.86 6.61
CA PHE A 173 3.23 -12.85 7.29
C PHE A 173 2.29 -13.47 8.35
N LEU A 174 1.90 -14.73 8.20
CA LEU A 174 0.94 -15.38 9.10
C LEU A 174 1.60 -15.97 10.37
N GLY A 175 2.93 -16.07 10.39
CA GLY A 175 3.70 -16.54 11.55
C GLY A 175 3.64 -18.06 11.78
N PRO A 176 3.92 -18.55 13.01
CA PRO A 176 3.98 -19.98 13.30
C PRO A 176 2.61 -20.68 13.35
N ASP A 177 1.52 -19.91 13.41
CA ASP A 177 0.14 -20.39 13.43
C ASP A 177 -0.66 -19.67 12.33
N PRO A 178 -0.49 -20.08 11.07
CA PRO A 178 -1.10 -19.38 9.96
C PRO A 178 -2.63 -19.49 9.95
N ILE A 179 -3.15 -20.60 10.48
CA ILE A 179 -4.59 -20.83 10.58
C ILE A 179 -5.23 -19.92 11.63
N GLY A 180 -4.61 -19.78 12.80
CA GLY A 180 -5.07 -18.85 13.83
C GLY A 180 -5.01 -17.40 13.36
N ALA A 181 -3.96 -17.02 12.63
CA ALA A 181 -3.84 -15.68 12.05
C ALA A 181 -4.95 -15.38 11.04
N LEU A 182 -5.18 -16.27 10.07
CA LEU A 182 -6.27 -16.12 9.10
C LEU A 182 -7.65 -16.13 9.76
N SER A 183 -7.84 -16.93 10.81
CA SER A 183 -9.08 -16.94 11.60
C SER A 183 -9.34 -15.60 12.30
N ALA A 184 -8.29 -14.89 12.72
CA ALA A 184 -8.42 -13.54 13.27
C ALA A 184 -8.87 -12.52 12.19
N VAL A 185 -8.33 -12.62 10.97
CA VAL A 185 -8.80 -11.79 9.83
C VAL A 185 -10.26 -12.07 9.48
N SER A 186 -10.64 -13.33 9.58
CA SER A 186 -12.00 -13.80 9.35
C SER A 186 -12.98 -13.18 10.35
N ALA A 187 -12.58 -13.09 11.62
CA ALA A 187 -13.38 -12.47 12.67
C ALA A 187 -13.67 -10.97 12.43
N VAL A 188 -12.84 -10.26 11.66
CA VAL A 188 -13.07 -8.84 11.33
C VAL A 188 -13.90 -8.64 10.05
N CYS A 189 -14.19 -9.72 9.31
CA CYS A 189 -15.04 -9.73 8.13
C CYS A 189 -16.52 -9.93 8.51
N ARG A 190 -17.44 -9.11 7.98
CA ARG A 190 -18.88 -9.19 8.32
C ARG A 190 -19.52 -10.54 7.96
N HIS A 191 -19.03 -11.19 6.91
CA HIS A 191 -19.55 -12.44 6.38
C HIS A 191 -18.76 -13.67 6.84
N GLY A 192 -17.93 -13.54 7.87
CA GLY A 192 -17.13 -14.63 8.41
C GLY A 192 -15.80 -14.80 7.68
N TYR A 193 -15.75 -14.89 6.34
CA TYR A 193 -14.50 -15.11 5.61
C TYR A 193 -14.47 -14.34 4.27
N PRO A 194 -13.27 -13.96 3.77
CA PRO A 194 -13.09 -13.58 2.38
C PRO A 194 -13.55 -14.70 1.43
N ARG A 195 -14.07 -14.32 0.26
CA ARG A 195 -14.47 -15.29 -0.77
C ARG A 195 -13.27 -16.01 -1.38
N GLN A 196 -12.16 -15.30 -1.50
CA GLN A 196 -10.92 -15.77 -2.08
C GLN A 196 -9.78 -15.49 -1.10
N ILE A 197 -9.00 -16.52 -0.82
CA ILE A 197 -7.77 -16.42 -0.03
C ILE A 197 -6.63 -16.90 -0.90
N GLU A 198 -5.66 -16.03 -1.13
CA GLU A 198 -4.42 -16.30 -1.86
C GLU A 198 -3.27 -16.31 -0.86
N ILE A 199 -2.52 -17.40 -0.84
CA ILE A 199 -1.36 -17.56 0.03
C ILE A 199 -0.12 -17.69 -0.82
N PHE A 200 0.81 -16.76 -0.64
CA PHE A 200 2.10 -16.76 -1.32
C PHE A 200 3.18 -17.32 -0.42
N SER A 201 4.27 -17.77 -1.02
CA SER A 201 5.42 -18.30 -0.30
C SER A 201 5.07 -19.42 0.69
N ALA A 202 4.08 -20.24 0.34
CA ALA A 202 3.50 -21.18 1.28
C ALA A 202 4.45 -22.33 1.65
N ARG A 203 4.46 -22.66 2.94
CA ARG A 203 5.15 -23.82 3.55
C ARG A 203 4.13 -24.84 4.07
N THR A 204 2.97 -24.36 4.49
CA THR A 204 1.83 -25.18 4.90
C THR A 204 1.13 -25.71 3.66
N THR A 205 0.70 -26.96 3.71
CA THR A 205 0.09 -27.61 2.55
C THR A 205 -1.34 -27.11 2.32
N ARG A 206 -1.81 -27.30 1.08
CA ARG A 206 -3.16 -26.89 0.69
C ARG A 206 -4.26 -27.56 1.49
N GLU A 207 -4.05 -28.81 1.89
CA GLU A 207 -5.02 -29.60 2.64
C GLU A 207 -5.32 -28.98 4.01
N VAL A 208 -4.29 -28.47 4.69
CA VAL A 208 -4.43 -27.82 6.01
C VAL A 208 -5.28 -26.56 5.91
N TYR A 209 -5.05 -25.73 4.89
CA TYR A 209 -5.89 -24.55 4.66
C TYR A 209 -7.31 -24.91 4.21
N ALA A 210 -7.47 -25.95 3.38
CA ALA A 210 -8.78 -26.40 2.92
C ALA A 210 -9.65 -26.95 4.05
N GLU A 211 -9.05 -27.65 5.03
CA GLU A 211 -9.75 -28.11 6.23
C GLU A 211 -10.20 -26.95 7.11
N ALA A 212 -9.35 -25.94 7.28
CA ALA A 212 -9.66 -24.77 8.11
C ALA A 212 -10.66 -23.79 7.45
N PHE A 213 -10.63 -23.67 6.12
CA PHE A 213 -11.42 -22.69 5.36
C PHE A 213 -12.24 -23.36 4.22
N PRO A 214 -13.16 -24.28 4.54
CA PRO A 214 -13.85 -25.09 3.54
C PRO A 214 -14.79 -24.29 2.62
N LEU A 215 -15.14 -23.06 2.98
CA LEU A 215 -16.03 -22.18 2.21
C LEU A 215 -15.28 -21.17 1.33
N ALA A 216 -13.96 -21.03 1.49
CA ALA A 216 -13.16 -20.07 0.75
C ALA A 216 -12.60 -20.70 -0.54
N SER A 217 -12.52 -19.92 -1.61
CA SER A 217 -11.72 -20.29 -2.79
C SER A 217 -10.24 -20.09 -2.45
N LEU A 218 -9.48 -21.19 -2.39
CA LEU A 218 -8.07 -21.19 -2.00
C LEU A 218 -7.14 -21.30 -3.21
N SER A 219 -6.27 -20.30 -3.36
CA SER A 219 -5.12 -20.30 -4.26
C SER A 219 -3.83 -20.29 -3.44
N ILE A 220 -2.94 -21.26 -3.64
CA ILE A 220 -1.71 -21.40 -2.85
C ILE A 220 -0.53 -21.51 -3.79
N HIS A 221 0.44 -20.62 -3.61
CA HIS A 221 1.66 -20.53 -4.39
C HIS A 221 2.84 -20.97 -3.51
N LEU A 222 3.42 -22.14 -3.81
CA LEU A 222 4.52 -22.72 -3.06
C LEU A 222 5.85 -22.03 -3.40
N VAL A 223 6.76 -21.91 -2.42
CA VAL A 223 8.12 -21.40 -2.65
C VAL A 223 8.90 -22.38 -3.53
N GLY A 224 9.37 -21.93 -4.70
CA GLY A 224 10.35 -22.67 -5.52
C GLY A 224 9.77 -23.74 -6.46
N ALA A 225 8.47 -23.66 -6.80
CA ALA A 225 7.85 -24.44 -7.87
C ALA A 225 7.99 -23.78 -9.25
#